data_AF-A0A844EHY1-F1
#
_entry.id   AF-A0A844EHY1-F1
#
_cell.length_a   1.000
_cell.length_b   1.000
_cell.length_c   1.000
_cell.angle_alpha   90.00
_cell.angle_beta   90.00
_cell.angle_gamma   90.00
#
_symmetry.space_group_name_H-M   'P 1'
#
loop_
_entity.id
_entity.type
_entity.pdbx_description
1 polymer ?
#
loop_
_entity_poly.entity_id
_entity_poly.type
_entity_poly.pdbx_seq_one_letter_code
_entity_poly.pdbx_strand_id
1 'polypeptide(L)'
;MAQHYVQLNEQGYITRKDEELTKNDDPKQWQQITIATNDEIDFGVNYKHYRVDEAGVVHAPANSDLPTVEQVNNQLAVAQDTIKQQSELIEKQAQELTAIQTSLVEATKAQVEAGQLFDQKTKEYQQTFLETTKQIMQLQADLDALKGAK
;
A
#
# COMPACT_ATOMS: atom_id res chain seq x y z
N MET A 1 39.33 32.41 25.83
CA MET A 1 38.80 32.55 24.45
C MET A 1 39.77 31.84 23.53
N ALA A 2 39.35 30.72 22.96
CA ALA A 2 40.10 30.01 21.94
C ALA A 2 39.69 30.48 20.53
N GLN A 3 40.65 30.49 19.62
CA GLN A 3 40.43 30.76 18.21
C GLN A 3 40.39 29.41 17.47
N HIS A 4 39.37 29.20 16.66
CA HIS A 4 39.24 27.98 15.85
C HIS A 4 39.14 28.34 14.37
N TYR A 5 39.69 27.48 13.53
CA TYR A 5 39.49 27.55 12.08
C TYR A 5 38.43 26.54 11.67
N VAL A 6 37.43 27.02 10.95
CA VAL A 6 36.31 26.22 10.49
C VAL A 6 36.09 26.38 9.00
N GLN A 7 35.70 25.29 8.36
CA GLN A 7 35.18 25.29 7.00
C GLN A 7 33.68 25.11 7.05
N LEU A 8 32.96 26.01 6.39
CA LEU A 8 31.52 25.93 6.22
C LEU A 8 31.21 25.15 4.94
N ASN A 9 30.30 24.18 5.00
CA ASN A 9 29.68 23.65 3.79
C ASN A 9 28.53 24.58 3.32
N GLU A 10 27.95 24.30 2.15
CA GLU A 10 26.87 25.09 1.54
C GLU A 10 25.60 25.21 2.43
N GLN A 11 25.49 24.37 3.47
CA GLN A 11 24.39 24.35 4.43
C GLN A 11 24.77 24.94 5.81
N GLY A 12 25.96 25.55 5.94
CA GLY A 12 26.40 26.22 7.16
C GLY A 12 26.92 25.29 8.27
N TYR A 13 27.19 24.02 7.96
CA TYR A 13 27.80 23.08 8.91
C TYR A 13 29.32 23.23 8.98
N ILE A 14 29.83 23.07 10.19
CA ILE A 14 31.20 23.33 10.57
C ILE A 14 32.04 22.06 10.46
N THR A 15 33.12 22.11 9.68
CA THR A 15 34.28 21.20 9.84
C THR A 15 35.38 21.96 10.57
N ARG A 16 35.80 21.50 11.75
CA ARG A 16 36.89 22.12 12.52
C ARG A 16 38.23 21.58 12.06
N LYS A 17 39.24 22.45 11.91
CA LYS A 17 40.63 22.02 11.84
C LYS A 17 41.21 21.95 13.25
N ASP A 18 41.66 20.77 13.66
CA ASP A 18 42.24 20.53 14.99
C ASP A 18 43.67 21.07 15.13
N GLU A 19 44.29 21.45 14.01
CA GLU A 19 45.66 21.97 13.92
C GLU A 19 45.68 23.39 13.32
N GLU A 20 46.75 24.15 13.60
CA GLU A 20 46.96 25.48 13.01
C GLU A 20 46.97 25.43 11.47
N LEU A 21 46.56 26.52 10.81
CA LEU A 21 46.72 26.65 9.37
C LEU A 21 48.21 26.64 9.01
N THR A 22 48.58 25.76 8.10
CA THR A 22 49.91 25.66 7.53
C THR A 22 49.97 26.46 6.24
N LYS A 23 51.19 26.72 5.75
CA LYS A 23 51.41 27.39 4.45
C LYS A 23 50.80 26.68 3.23
N ASN A 24 50.36 25.43 3.38
CA ASN A 24 49.77 24.62 2.32
C ASN A 24 48.23 24.63 2.33
N ASP A 25 47.61 25.21 3.36
CA ASP A 25 46.16 25.36 3.43
C ASP A 25 45.71 26.56 2.61
N ASP A 26 44.58 26.44 1.90
CA ASP A 26 43.98 27.57 1.19
C ASP A 26 43.28 28.49 2.20
N PRO A 27 43.80 29.70 2.46
CA PRO A 27 43.21 30.59 3.46
C PRO A 27 41.81 31.09 3.09
N LYS A 28 41.37 30.91 1.84
CA LYS A 28 40.00 31.25 1.41
C LYS A 28 38.96 30.21 1.80
N GLN A 29 39.38 29.00 2.17
CA GLN A 29 38.48 27.91 2.57
C GLN A 29 38.21 27.86 4.08
N TRP A 30 38.99 28.59 4.87
CA TRP A 30 38.97 28.53 6.33
C TRP A 30 38.61 29.89 6.92
N GLN A 31 37.56 29.91 7.74
CA GLN A 31 37.14 31.08 8.49
C GLN A 31 37.61 30.95 9.94
N GLN A 32 38.17 32.05 10.47
CA GLN A 32 38.53 32.12 11.88
C GLN A 32 37.30 32.55 12.70
N ILE A 33 36.96 31.77 13.72
CA ILE A 33 35.87 32.04 14.65
C ILE A 33 36.39 32.14 16.08
N THR A 34 35.72 32.95 16.91
CA THR A 34 36.00 33.08 18.34
C THR A 34 34.82 32.54 19.13
N ILE A 35 35.09 31.65 20.09
CA ILE A 35 34.05 31.02 20.91
C ILE A 35 34.16 31.55 22.34
N ALA A 36 33.01 31.89 22.92
CA ALA A 36 32.92 32.31 24.31
C ALA A 36 33.38 31.15 25.22
N THR A 37 34.23 31.45 26.20
CA THR A 37 34.96 30.46 27.01
C THR A 37 34.07 29.45 27.75
N ASN A 38 32.79 29.77 27.95
CA ASN A 38 31.83 28.91 28.64
C ASN A 38 31.37 27.72 27.76
N ASP A 39 31.53 27.83 26.44
CA ASP A 39 31.04 26.84 25.47
C ASP A 39 32.20 26.08 24.76
N GLU A 40 33.45 26.35 25.17
CA GLU A 40 34.67 25.83 24.51
C GLU A 40 34.78 24.30 24.59
N ILE A 41 34.41 23.71 25.73
CA ILE A 41 34.45 22.25 25.93
C ILE A 41 33.35 21.56 25.10
N ASP A 42 32.14 22.12 25.04
CA ASP A 42 31.03 21.54 24.29
C ASP A 42 31.25 21.68 22.78
N PHE A 43 31.69 22.84 22.31
CA PHE A 43 32.14 23.00 20.92
C PHE A 43 33.30 22.06 20.59
N GLY A 44 34.21 21.86 21.54
CA GLY A 44 35.30 20.88 21.51
C GLY A 44 34.90 19.51 20.97
N VAL A 45 33.73 19.03 21.38
CA VAL A 45 33.23 17.66 21.15
C VAL A 45 32.11 17.64 20.11
N ASN A 46 31.24 18.65 20.09
CA ASN A 46 29.98 18.66 19.35
C ASN A 46 29.92 19.70 18.22
N TYR A 47 31.06 20.23 17.74
CA TYR A 47 31.14 21.30 16.74
C TYR A 47 30.26 21.11 15.49
N LYS A 48 29.98 19.86 15.08
CA LYS A 48 29.13 19.53 13.91
C LYS A 48 27.68 20.02 14.05
N HIS A 49 27.24 20.34 15.27
CA HIS A 49 25.88 20.80 15.57
C HIS A 49 25.78 22.32 15.70
N TYR A 50 26.92 23.01 15.67
CA TYR A 50 26.98 24.47 15.72
C TYR A 50 26.83 25.06 14.31
N ARG A 51 26.24 26.25 14.22
CA ARG A 51 26.14 27.02 12.97
C ARG A 51 26.83 28.36 13.13
N VAL A 52 27.40 28.88 12.04
CA VAL A 52 27.97 30.23 11.99
C VAL A 52 27.03 31.10 11.17
N ASP A 53 26.65 32.26 11.70
CA ASP A 53 25.84 33.23 10.94
C ASP A 53 26.69 34.07 9.96
N GLU A 54 26.03 34.89 9.13
CA GLU A 54 26.69 35.75 8.14
C GLU A 54 27.64 36.79 8.77
N ALA A 55 27.49 37.09 10.06
CA ALA A 55 28.36 38.00 10.81
C ALA A 55 29.57 37.29 11.45
N GLY A 56 29.69 35.96 11.30
CA GLY A 56 30.79 35.16 11.85
C GLY A 56 30.59 34.76 13.31
N VAL A 57 29.36 34.87 13.85
CA VAL A 57 29.03 34.48 15.22
C VAL A 57 28.61 33.00 15.25
N VAL A 58 29.18 32.27 16.20
CA VAL A 58 28.90 30.84 16.40
C VAL A 58 27.68 30.69 17.30
N HIS A 59 26.63 30.04 16.79
CA HIS A 59 25.44 29.72 17.54
C HIS A 59 25.47 28.25 17.93
N ALA A 60 25.24 27.98 19.22
CA ALA A 60 24.88 26.64 19.69
C ALA A 60 23.71 26.11 18.85
N PRO A 61 23.57 24.78 18.66
CA PRO A 61 22.40 24.21 18.02
C PRO A 61 21.15 24.77 18.69
N ALA A 62 20.51 25.75 18.05
CA ALA A 62 19.13 26.05 18.35
C ALA A 62 18.37 24.78 17.96
N ASN A 63 17.43 24.35 18.80
CA ASN A 63 16.54 23.20 18.56
C ASN A 63 15.61 23.40 17.33
N SER A 64 16.02 24.16 16.30
CA SER A 64 15.16 24.71 15.24
C SER A 64 14.76 23.70 14.17
N ASP A 65 15.47 22.58 14.05
CA ASP A 65 15.23 21.59 12.99
C ASP A 65 14.58 20.30 13.52
N LEU A 66 14.29 20.24 14.83
CA LEU A 66 13.54 19.13 15.41
C LEU A 66 12.03 19.45 15.36
N PRO A 67 11.19 18.57 14.83
CA PRO A 67 9.75 18.77 14.86
C PRO A 67 9.27 18.92 16.31
N THR A 68 8.46 19.94 16.55
CA THR A 68 7.85 20.17 17.87
C THR A 68 6.91 19.02 18.23
N VAL A 69 6.68 18.82 19.53
CA VAL A 69 5.68 17.84 20.02
C VAL A 69 4.30 18.11 19.42
N GLU A 70 3.94 19.38 19.22
CA GLU A 70 2.68 19.77 18.58
C GLU A 70 2.62 19.31 17.11
N GLN A 71 3.69 19.51 16.33
CA GLN A 71 3.77 19.04 14.95
C GLN A 71 3.68 17.51 14.85
N VAL A 72 4.35 16.78 15.76
CA VAL A 72 4.27 15.32 15.82
C VAL A 72 2.85 14.86 16.18
N ASN A 73 2.19 15.51 17.15
CA ASN A 73 0.82 15.18 17.53
C ASN A 73 -0.18 15.45 16.40
N ASN A 74 -0.01 16.54 15.65
CA ASN A 74 -0.86 16.84 14.50
C ASN A 74 -0.67 15.80 13.38
N GLN A 75 0.57 15.39 13.09
CA GLN A 75 0.84 14.31 12.13
C GLN A 75 0.23 12.97 12.58
N LEU A 76 0.31 12.66 13.88
CA LEU A 76 -0.28 11.46 14.45
C LEU A 76 -1.82 11.47 14.33
N ALA A 77 -2.47 12.60 14.61
CA ALA A 77 -3.92 12.74 14.45
C ALA A 77 -4.36 12.51 13.00
N VAL A 78 -3.67 13.11 12.03
CA VAL A 78 -3.95 12.90 10.60
C VAL A 78 -3.75 11.44 10.19
N ALA A 79 -2.69 10.80 10.68
CA ALA A 79 -2.44 9.39 10.42
C ALA A 79 -3.55 8.49 11.01
N GLN A 80 -4.01 8.78 12.24
CA GLN A 80 -5.10 8.06 12.88
C GLN A 80 -6.42 8.21 12.12
N ASP A 81 -6.76 9.42 11.69
CA ASP A 81 -7.96 9.67 10.88
C ASP A 81 -7.91 8.93 9.55
N THR A 82 -6.75 8.91 8.90
CA THR A 82 -6.54 8.17 7.65
C THR A 82 -6.72 6.67 7.85
N ILE A 83 -6.13 6.11 8.92
CA ILE A 83 -6.28 4.69 9.28
C ILE A 83 -7.75 4.34 9.54
N LYS A 84 -8.48 5.23 10.23
CA LYS A 84 -9.91 5.05 10.50
C LYS A 84 -10.72 5.00 9.20
N GLN A 85 -10.51 5.96 8.30
CA GLN A 85 -11.20 5.99 6.99
C GLN A 85 -10.89 4.74 6.15
N GLN A 86 -9.63 4.29 6.16
CA GLN A 86 -9.24 3.05 5.47
C GLN A 86 -9.90 1.82 6.09
N SER A 87 -10.03 1.77 7.42
CA SER A 87 -10.70 0.66 8.11
C SER A 87 -12.18 0.57 7.77
N GLU A 88 -12.88 1.71 7.76
CA GLU A 88 -14.28 1.80 7.35
C GLU A 88 -14.48 1.38 5.88
N LEU A 89 -13.55 1.75 4.99
CA LEU A 89 -13.58 1.34 3.59
C LEU A 89 -13.39 -0.18 3.44
N ILE A 90 -12.44 -0.76 4.16
CA ILE A 90 -12.18 -2.21 4.15
C ILE A 90 -13.42 -2.97 4.65
N GLU A 91 -14.06 -2.50 5.72
CA GLU A 91 -15.28 -3.12 6.24
C GLU A 91 -16.41 -3.10 5.21
N LYS A 92 -16.61 -1.97 4.54
CA LYS A 92 -17.60 -1.84 3.46
C LYS A 92 -17.29 -2.80 2.30
N GLN A 93 -16.03 -2.89 1.87
CA GLN A 93 -15.62 -3.80 0.81
C GLN A 93 -15.82 -5.28 1.19
N ALA A 94 -15.58 -5.64 2.46
CA ALA A 94 -15.83 -6.99 2.95
C ALA A 94 -17.33 -7.35 2.91
N GLN A 95 -18.20 -6.40 3.23
CA GLN A 95 -19.66 -6.58 3.12
C GLN A 95 -20.10 -6.75 1.65
N GLU A 96 -19.58 -5.93 0.74
CA GLU A 96 -19.87 -6.02 -0.70
C GLU A 96 -19.39 -7.36 -1.30
N LEU A 97 -18.19 -7.81 -0.95
CA LEU A 97 -17.67 -9.11 -1.38
C LEU A 97 -18.52 -10.27 -0.86
N THR A 98 -19.00 -10.18 0.38
CA THR A 98 -19.91 -11.17 0.97
C THR A 98 -21.21 -11.25 0.18
N ALA A 99 -21.82 -10.11 -0.16
CA ALA A 99 -23.05 -10.06 -0.95
C ALA A 99 -22.87 -10.66 -2.36
N ILE A 100 -21.73 -10.38 -3.01
CA ILE A 100 -21.38 -10.98 -4.31
C ILE A 100 -21.22 -12.50 -4.18
N GLN A 101 -20.53 -12.98 -3.15
CA GLN A 101 -20.35 -14.41 -2.91
C GLN A 101 -21.69 -15.12 -2.69
N THR A 102 -22.60 -14.55 -1.89
CA THR A 102 -23.94 -15.09 -1.69
C THR A 102 -24.70 -15.19 -3.01
N SER A 103 -24.70 -14.12 -3.80
CA SER A 103 -25.38 -14.08 -5.10
C SER A 103 -24.81 -15.11 -6.08
N LEU A 104 -23.49 -15.30 -6.10
CA LEU A 104 -22.83 -16.29 -6.94
C LEU A 104 -23.20 -17.73 -6.54
N VAL A 105 -23.26 -18.01 -5.24
CA VAL A 105 -23.68 -19.33 -4.73
C VAL A 105 -25.13 -19.63 -5.12
N GLU A 106 -26.03 -18.66 -4.98
CA GLU A 106 -27.43 -18.80 -5.39
C GLU A 106 -27.58 -19.02 -6.90
N ALA A 107 -26.87 -18.23 -7.72
CA ALA A 107 -26.87 -18.38 -9.17
C ALA A 107 -26.32 -19.76 -9.59
N THR A 108 -25.25 -20.23 -8.95
CA THR A 108 -24.67 -21.55 -9.20
C THR A 108 -25.67 -22.66 -8.86
N LYS A 109 -26.36 -22.55 -7.72
CA LYS A 109 -27.39 -23.52 -7.32
C LYS A 109 -28.53 -23.57 -8.34
N ALA A 110 -29.04 -22.43 -8.77
CA ALA A 110 -30.10 -22.35 -9.78
C ALA A 110 -29.67 -22.97 -11.11
N GLN A 111 -28.41 -22.77 -11.53
CA GLN A 111 -27.86 -23.37 -12.74
C GLN A 111 -27.77 -24.90 -12.65
N VAL A 112 -27.37 -25.43 -11.49
CA VAL A 112 -27.35 -26.88 -11.25
C VAL A 112 -28.76 -27.48 -11.31
N GLU A 113 -29.73 -26.85 -10.66
CA GLU A 113 -31.13 -27.28 -10.68
C GLU A 113 -31.71 -27.26 -12.11
N ALA A 114 -31.42 -26.21 -12.88
CA ALA A 114 -31.82 -26.13 -14.28
C ALA A 114 -31.19 -27.23 -15.14
N GLY A 115 -29.91 -27.54 -14.92
CA GLY A 115 -29.22 -28.64 -15.60
C GLY A 115 -29.85 -30.00 -15.29
N GLN A 116 -30.16 -30.26 -14.01
CA GLN A 116 -30.85 -31.49 -13.60
C GLN A 116 -32.23 -31.63 -14.24
N LEU A 117 -33.00 -30.54 -14.30
CA LEU A 117 -34.31 -30.53 -14.96
C LEU A 117 -34.18 -30.80 -16.47
N PHE A 118 -33.19 -30.19 -17.13
CA PHE A 118 -32.92 -30.42 -18.54
C PHE A 118 -32.59 -31.90 -18.82
N ASP A 119 -31.72 -32.50 -18.00
CA ASP A 119 -31.37 -33.92 -18.12
C ASP A 119 -32.57 -34.83 -17.91
N GLN A 120 -33.42 -34.53 -16.91
CA GLN A 120 -34.65 -35.26 -16.67
C GLN A 120 -35.59 -35.18 -17.88
N LYS A 121 -35.84 -33.98 -18.41
CA LYS A 121 -36.72 -33.79 -19.57
C LYS A 121 -36.19 -34.50 -20.81
N THR A 122 -34.87 -34.48 -21.01
CA THR A 122 -34.23 -35.22 -22.10
C THR A 122 -34.51 -36.72 -21.98
N LYS A 123 -34.40 -37.31 -20.79
CA LYS A 123 -34.74 -38.73 -20.56
C LYS A 123 -36.22 -39.02 -20.80
N GLU A 124 -37.12 -38.16 -20.33
CA GLU A 124 -38.57 -38.28 -20.56
C GLU A 124 -38.86 -38.29 -22.07
N TYR A 125 -38.31 -37.34 -22.83
CA TYR A 125 -38.49 -37.29 -24.29
C TYR A 125 -37.94 -38.53 -25.00
N GLN A 126 -36.78 -39.04 -24.59
CA GLN A 126 -36.21 -40.28 -25.14
C GLN A 126 -37.11 -41.49 -24.90
N GLN A 127 -37.71 -41.59 -23.70
CA GLN A 127 -38.64 -42.67 -23.37
C GLN A 127 -39.93 -42.57 -24.20
N THR A 128 -40.54 -41.38 -24.26
CA THR A 128 -41.76 -41.16 -25.07
C THR A 128 -41.51 -41.47 -26.54
N PHE A 129 -40.36 -41.07 -27.08
CA PHE A 129 -39.99 -41.38 -28.47
C PHE A 129 -39.88 -42.90 -28.71
N LEU A 130 -39.20 -43.62 -27.81
CA LEU A 130 -39.07 -45.08 -27.91
C LEU A 130 -40.43 -45.77 -27.83
N GLU A 131 -41.30 -45.35 -26.92
CA GLU A 131 -42.64 -45.90 -26.75
C GLU A 131 -43.52 -45.62 -27.99
N THR A 132 -43.48 -44.39 -28.50
CA THR A 132 -44.20 -44.02 -29.73
C THR A 132 -43.72 -44.85 -30.91
N THR A 133 -42.41 -45.08 -31.03
CA THR A 133 -41.83 -45.92 -32.08
C THR A 133 -42.35 -47.36 -31.99
N LYS A 134 -42.39 -47.95 -30.79
CA LYS A 134 -42.96 -49.29 -30.56
C LYS A 134 -44.43 -49.37 -30.95
N GLN A 135 -45.23 -48.36 -30.59
CA GLN A 135 -46.65 -48.30 -30.95
C GLN A 135 -46.86 -48.23 -32.47
N ILE A 136 -46.05 -47.44 -33.18
CA ILE A 136 -46.08 -47.37 -34.66
C ILE A 136 -45.74 -48.74 -35.27
N MET A 137 -44.68 -49.40 -34.78
CA MET A 137 -44.30 -50.73 -35.26
C MET A 137 -45.40 -51.76 -35.05
N GLN A 138 -46.09 -51.73 -33.90
CA GLN A 138 -47.22 -52.60 -33.63
C GLN A 138 -48.37 -52.34 -34.59
N LEU A 139 -48.75 -51.08 -34.80
CA LEU A 139 -49.80 -50.70 -35.74
C LEU A 139 -49.48 -51.12 -37.18
N GLN A 140 -48.21 -51.05 -37.59
CA GLN A 140 -47.76 -51.55 -38.89
C GLN A 140 -47.93 -53.06 -39.00
N ALA A 141 -47.51 -53.82 -37.99
CA ALA A 141 -47.68 -55.27 -37.96
C ALA A 141 -49.17 -55.67 -38.00
N ASP A 142 -50.02 -54.99 -37.24
CA ASP A 142 -51.47 -55.24 -37.21
C ASP A 142 -52.12 -54.92 -38.58
N LEU A 143 -51.69 -53.83 -39.24
CA LEU A 143 -52.16 -53.46 -40.57
C LEU A 143 -51.76 -54.50 -41.63
N ASP A 144 -50.54 -55.03 -41.56
CA ASP A 144 -50.06 -56.04 -42.50
C ASP A 144 -50.79 -57.37 -42.31
N ALA A 145 -51.07 -57.77 -41.07
CA ALA A 145 -51.89 -58.95 -40.76
C ALA A 145 -53.32 -58.83 -41.32
N LEU A 146 -53.94 -57.66 -41.21
CA LEU A 146 -55.27 -57.39 -41.77
C LEU A 146 -55.30 -57.44 -43.31
N LYS A 147 -54.23 -56.99 -43.98
CA LYS A 147 -54.12 -57.05 -45.44
C LYS A 147 -53.94 -58.47 -45.95
N GLY A 148 -53.23 -59.33 -45.22
CA GLY A 148 -53.00 -60.74 -45.60
C GLY A 148 -54.19 -61.68 -45.35
N ALA A 149 -55.22 -61.24 -44.61
CA ALA A 149 -56.40 -62.03 -44.30
C ALA A 149 -57.58 -61.83 -45.29
N LYS A 150 -57.42 -60.98 -46.31
CA LYS A 150 -58.38 -60.74 -47.40
C LYS A 150 -57.95 -61.44 -48.68
#